data_AF-A0A9X1XTP4-F1
#
_entry.id   AF-A0A9X1XTP4-F1
#
_cell.length_a   1.000
_cell.length_b   1.000
_cell.length_c   1.000
_cell.angle_alpha   90.00
_cell.angle_beta   90.00
_cell.angle_gamma   90.00
#
_symmetry.space_group_name_H-M   'P 1'
#
loop_
_entity.id
_entity.type
_entity.pdbx_description
1 polymer ?
#
loop_
_entity_poly.entity_id
_entity_poly.type
_entity_poly.pdbx_seq_one_letter_code
_entity_poly.pdbx_strand_id
1 'polypeptide(L)'
;MKTTILKTVFPLFAFVFAIAGAFAFKPAPNLATSNFLGAKKIGLHECQITSVDCTDVNTGVICKDGTATLYKMISGTSCPNQLWRP
;
A
#
# COMPACT_ATOMS: atom_id res chain seq x y z
N MET A 1 43.34 6.17 41.11
CA MET A 1 43.60 5.48 39.82
C MET A 1 43.03 4.06 39.97
N LYS A 2 42.08 3.55 39.19
CA LYS A 2 42.17 3.26 37.76
C LYS A 2 40.75 2.97 37.22
N THR A 3 40.18 3.85 36.41
CA THR A 3 38.88 3.72 35.72
C THR A 3 39.01 2.85 34.46
N THR A 4 39.53 1.64 34.59
CA THR A 4 39.91 0.80 33.43
C THR A 4 38.73 0.13 32.74
N ILE A 5 37.59 -0.05 33.43
CA ILE A 5 36.46 -0.84 32.92
C ILE A 5 35.54 0.00 32.02
N LEU A 6 35.48 1.32 32.25
CA LEU A 6 34.57 2.22 31.52
C LEU A 6 35.01 2.51 30.07
N LYS A 7 36.27 2.25 29.73
CA LYS A 7 36.83 2.54 28.39
C LYS A 7 36.57 1.44 27.36
N THR A 8 36.37 0.20 27.81
CA THR A 8 36.21 -0.96 26.92
C THR A 8 34.77 -1.14 26.44
N VAL A 9 33.79 -0.62 27.18
CA VAL A 9 32.36 -0.79 26.85
C VAL A 9 31.86 0.30 25.89
N PHE A 10 32.52 1.46 25.86
CA PHE A 10 32.13 2.61 25.05
C PHE A 10 32.11 2.37 23.52
N PRO A 11 33.09 1.68 22.89
CA PRO A 11 33.07 1.50 21.44
C PRO A 11 32.00 0.52 20.95
N LEU A 12 31.56 -0.43 21.80
CA LEU A 12 30.54 -1.42 21.42
C LEU A 12 29.14 -0.80 21.24
N PHE A 13 28.80 0.23 22.00
CA PHE A 13 27.51 0.91 21.86
C PHE A 13 27.39 1.76 20.58
N ALA A 14 28.51 2.28 20.07
CA ALA A 14 28.52 3.09 18.85
C ALA A 14 28.17 2.26 17.60
N PHE A 15 28.57 0.99 17.54
CA PHE A 15 28.26 0.11 16.42
C PHE A 15 26.79 -0.31 16.39
N VAL A 16 26.14 -0.50 17.55
CA VAL A 16 24.73 -0.91 17.62
C VAL A 16 23.79 0.20 17.13
N PHE A 17 24.09 1.46 17.39
CA PHE A 17 23.29 2.59 16.90
C PHE A 17 23.40 2.80 15.37
N ALA A 18 24.53 2.44 14.75
CA ALA A 18 24.71 2.58 13.30
C ALA A 18 23.85 1.59 12.48
N ILE A 19 23.58 0.39 13.02
CA ILE A 19 22.80 -0.64 12.31
C ILE A 19 21.29 -0.37 12.40
N ALA A 20 20.82 0.31 13.44
CA ALA A 20 19.41 0.64 13.63
C ALA A 20 18.91 1.74 12.66
N GLY A 21 19.81 2.60 12.15
CA GLY A 21 19.44 3.70 11.25
C GLY A 21 19.08 3.27 9.81
N ALA A 22 19.60 2.13 9.35
CA ALA A 22 19.38 1.67 7.97
C ALA A 22 18.00 1.03 7.73
N PHE A 23 17.25 0.72 8.79
CA PHE A 23 15.92 0.12 8.68
C PHE A 23 14.76 1.12 8.87
N ALA A 24 15.06 2.39 9.19
CA ALA A 24 14.02 3.41 9.46
C ALA A 24 13.44 4.07 8.21
N PHE A 25 14.05 3.90 7.04
CA PHE A 25 13.58 4.50 5.78
C PHE A 25 13.06 3.44 4.83
N LYS A 26 11.96 2.79 5.20
CA LYS A 26 11.02 2.34 4.16
C LYS A 26 10.13 3.55 3.88
N PRO A 27 10.24 4.20 2.70
CA PRO A 27 9.23 5.19 2.33
C PRO A 27 7.88 4.48 2.45
N ALA A 28 7.01 4.98 3.33
CA ALA A 28 5.63 4.54 3.35
C ALA A 28 5.12 4.69 1.91
N PRO A 29 4.52 3.65 1.30
CA PRO A 29 3.95 3.80 -0.02
C PRO A 29 3.01 5.00 0.03
N ASN A 30 3.20 5.97 -0.87
CA ASN A 30 2.44 7.21 -0.89
C ASN A 30 0.94 6.90 -0.75
N LEU A 31 0.38 7.16 0.44
CA LEU A 31 -1.03 6.93 0.77
C LEU A 31 -1.97 7.97 0.12
N ALA A 32 -1.58 8.53 -1.03
CA ALA A 32 -2.38 9.51 -1.75
C ALA A 32 -3.29 8.89 -2.81
N THR A 33 -3.07 7.61 -3.13
CA THR A 33 -3.94 6.85 -4.02
C THR A 33 -4.74 5.91 -3.16
N SER A 34 -6.03 6.21 -2.94
CA SER A 34 -6.94 5.26 -2.31
C SER A 34 -7.06 4.05 -3.25
N ASN A 35 -6.25 3.02 -3.01
CA ASN A 35 -6.31 1.79 -3.77
C ASN A 35 -7.53 1.00 -3.28
N PHE A 36 -8.46 0.77 -4.19
CA PHE A 36 -9.66 -0.03 -3.97
C PHE A 36 -9.52 -1.33 -4.76
N LEU A 37 -9.93 -2.44 -4.14
CA LEU A 37 -10.15 -3.68 -4.88
C LEU A 37 -11.26 -3.45 -5.90
N GLY A 38 -10.92 -3.58 -7.18
CA GLY A 38 -11.88 -3.39 -8.25
C GLY A 38 -12.95 -4.47 -8.23
N ALA A 39 -14.21 -4.08 -8.42
CA ALA A 39 -15.32 -5.03 -8.56
C ALA A 39 -15.86 -5.05 -9.98
N LYS A 40 -16.17 -6.24 -10.49
CA LYS A 40 -16.88 -6.41 -11.76
C LYS A 40 -18.38 -6.54 -11.49
N LYS A 41 -19.20 -6.00 -12.39
CA LYS A 41 -20.65 -6.18 -12.36
C LYS A 41 -20.99 -7.58 -12.86
N ILE A 42 -21.66 -8.37 -12.04
CA ILE A 42 -22.23 -9.66 -12.41
C ILE A 42 -23.75 -9.47 -12.43
N GLY A 43 -24.36 -9.50 -13.62
CA GLY A 43 -25.80 -9.24 -13.75
C GLY A 43 -26.21 -7.79 -13.47
N LEU A 44 -27.48 -7.60 -13.11
CA LEU A 44 -28.12 -6.27 -12.94
C LEU A 44 -27.77 -5.59 -11.61
N HIS A 45 -27.53 -6.38 -10.56
CA HIS A 45 -27.43 -5.88 -9.19
C HIS A 45 -26.34 -6.56 -8.36
N GLU A 46 -25.41 -7.32 -8.94
CA GLU A 46 -24.35 -7.97 -8.16
C GLU A 46 -22.97 -7.46 -8.56
N CYS A 47 -22.10 -7.38 -7.56
CA CYS A 47 -20.73 -6.94 -7.69
C CYS A 47 -19.80 -8.00 -7.12
N GLN A 48 -18.89 -8.52 -7.94
CA GLN A 48 -17.85 -9.43 -7.47
C GLN A 48 -16.52 -8.69 -7.37
N ILE A 49 -15.96 -8.68 -6.16
CA ILE A 49 -14.62 -8.15 -5.90
C ILE A 49 -13.59 -9.01 -6.66
N THR A 50 -12.65 -8.34 -7.31
CA THR A 50 -11.48 -8.95 -7.94
C THR A 50 -10.23 -8.65 -7.12
N SER A 51 -9.13 -9.35 -7.43
CA SER A 51 -7.82 -9.11 -6.82
C SER A 51 -7.03 -8.00 -7.50
N VAL A 52 -7.67 -7.20 -8.37
CA VAL A 52 -7.01 -6.10 -9.09
C VAL A 52 -7.15 -4.82 -8.27
N ASP A 53 -6.02 -4.26 -7.87
CA ASP A 53 -5.97 -2.95 -7.23
C ASP A 53 -6.16 -1.84 -8.26
N CYS A 54 -7.12 -0.97 -8.01
CA CYS A 54 -7.44 0.17 -8.84
C CYS A 54 -7.53 1.45 -7.99
N THR A 55 -7.45 2.60 -8.63
CA THR A 55 -7.63 3.90 -7.97
C THR A 55 -8.95 4.57 -8.36
N ASP A 56 -9.51 5.39 -7.47
CA ASP A 56 -10.60 6.31 -7.83
C ASP A 56 -10.10 7.67 -8.38
N VAL A 57 -8.78 7.87 -8.47
CA VAL A 57 -8.17 9.03 -9.11
C VAL A 57 -8.18 8.86 -10.63
N ASN A 58 -8.71 9.84 -11.36
CA ASN A 58 -8.77 9.76 -12.82
C ASN A 58 -7.36 9.88 -13.45
N THR A 59 -6.78 8.74 -13.81
CA THR A 59 -5.50 8.66 -14.53
C THR A 59 -5.66 8.62 -16.06
N GLY A 60 -6.90 8.70 -16.56
CA GLY A 60 -7.22 8.57 -18.00
C GLY A 60 -7.20 7.14 -18.52
N VAL A 61 -6.73 6.16 -17.73
CA VAL A 61 -6.70 4.74 -18.09
C VAL A 61 -7.67 3.95 -17.22
N ILE A 62 -8.73 3.42 -17.84
CA ILE A 62 -9.75 2.63 -17.15
C ILE A 62 -9.13 1.36 -16.54
N CYS A 63 -9.46 1.07 -15.27
CA CYS A 63 -9.04 -0.18 -14.64
C CYS A 63 -9.85 -1.35 -15.21
N LYS A 64 -9.16 -2.40 -15.64
CA LYS A 64 -9.77 -3.57 -16.27
C LYS A 64 -9.15 -4.85 -15.74
N ASP A 65 -9.97 -5.89 -15.62
CA ASP A 65 -9.56 -7.27 -15.43
C ASP A 65 -9.91 -8.04 -16.72
N GLY A 66 -8.91 -8.31 -17.56
CA GLY A 66 -9.10 -8.81 -18.92
C GLY A 66 -9.94 -7.85 -19.78
N THR A 67 -11.14 -8.28 -20.17
CA THR A 67 -12.08 -7.47 -20.97
C THR A 67 -13.10 -6.70 -20.12
N ALA A 68 -13.18 -6.98 -18.82
CA ALA A 68 -14.18 -6.38 -17.93
C ALA A 68 -13.67 -5.09 -17.29
N THR A 69 -14.49 -4.03 -17.31
CA THR A 69 -14.22 -2.79 -16.59
C THR A 69 -14.48 -2.98 -15.10
N LEU A 70 -13.60 -2.44 -14.27
CA LEU A 70 -13.69 -2.51 -12.82
C LEU A 70 -14.28 -1.22 -12.23
N TYR A 71 -15.07 -1.41 -11.17
CA TYR A 71 -15.83 -0.37 -10.51
C TYR A 71 -15.62 -0.42 -9.00
N LYS A 72 -15.85 0.71 -8.33
CA LYS A 72 -15.81 0.85 -6.87
C LYS A 72 -17.05 0.19 -6.31
N MET A 73 -16.84 -0.83 -5.49
CA MET A 73 -17.90 -1.47 -4.74
C MET A 73 -18.25 -0.62 -3.51
N ILE A 74 -19.49 -0.13 -3.47
CA ILE A 74 -20.02 0.59 -2.30
C ILE A 74 -20.79 -0.39 -1.40
N SER A 75 -21.42 -1.39 -2.02
CA SER A 75 -22.16 -2.45 -1.35
C SER A 75 -22.12 -3.72 -2.21
N GLY A 76 -22.47 -4.87 -1.62
CA GLY A 76 -22.67 -6.17 -2.29
C GLY A 76 -23.35 -6.07 -3.66
N THR A 77 -24.22 -5.08 -3.80
CA THR A 77 -25.10 -4.90 -4.94
C THR A 77 -24.90 -3.60 -5.74
N SER A 78 -23.93 -2.76 -5.38
CA SER A 78 -23.76 -1.43 -5.98
C SER A 78 -22.32 -1.12 -6.36
N CYS A 79 -22.11 -0.98 -7.67
CA CYS A 79 -20.85 -0.60 -8.32
C CYS A 79 -21.02 0.60 -9.26
N PRO A 80 -21.29 1.81 -8.75
CA PRO A 80 -21.60 2.96 -9.60
C PRO A 80 -20.35 3.64 -10.18
N ASN A 81 -19.25 3.69 -9.43
CA ASN A 81 -18.10 4.51 -9.81
C ASN A 81 -17.08 3.68 -10.58
N GLN A 82 -16.67 4.14 -11.75
CA GLN A 82 -15.59 3.51 -12.49
C GLN A 82 -14.25 3.76 -11.80
N LEU A 83 -13.39 2.74 -11.80
CA LEU A 83 -12.02 2.84 -11.28
C LEU A 83 -11.02 2.99 -12.42
N TRP A 84 -9.86 3.53 -12.07
CA TRP A 84 -8.75 3.82 -12.96
C TRP A 84 -7.52 3.01 -12.57
N ARG A 85 -6.57 2.86 -13.48
CA ARG A 85 -5.30 2.22 -13.20
C ARG A 85 -4.48 3.12 -12.25
N PRO A 86 -3.94 2.59 -11.14
CA PRO A 86 -3.15 3.37 -10.20
C PRO A 86 -1.86 3.90 -10.83
#